data_AF-A0A537M3N4-F1
#
_entry.id   AF-A0A537M3N4-F1
#
_cell.length_a   1.000
_cell.length_b   1.000
_cell.length_c   1.000
_cell.angle_alpha   90.00
_cell.angle_beta   90.00
_cell.angle_gamma   90.00
#
_symmetry.space_group_name_H-M   'P 1'
#
loop_
_entity.id
_entity.type
_entity.pdbx_description
1 polymer ?
#
loop_
_entity_poly.entity_id
_entity_poly.type
_entity_poly.pdbx_seq_one_letter_code
_entity_poly.pdbx_strand_id
1 'polypeptide(L)'
;MEVHNTYLDYGIELGWLGMGLFLLLVVSCIGGAARVRERSAGIPRLRELSVLAEGIRLTLVAFAVAAFFNPWPYRPYFYYFAGLAVAAGAIYEAETRAAKAPAPP
;
A
#
# COMPACT_ATOMS: atom_id res chain seq x y z
N MET A 1 16.85 -18.07 -23.28
CA MET A 1 16.53 -18.22 -21.85
C MET A 1 15.82 -16.96 -21.44
N GLU A 2 14.50 -17.04 -21.35
CA GLU A 2 13.65 -15.91 -21.00
C GLU A 2 13.61 -15.82 -19.47
N VAL A 3 14.03 -14.69 -18.93
CA VAL A 3 14.06 -14.46 -17.49
C VAL A 3 12.63 -14.13 -17.05
N HIS A 4 11.96 -15.09 -16.39
CA HIS A 4 10.59 -14.94 -15.89
C HIS A 4 10.53 -14.34 -14.48
N ASN A 5 11.42 -13.40 -14.14
CA ASN A 5 11.50 -12.82 -12.80
C ASN A 5 11.74 -11.30 -12.86
N THR A 6 10.70 -10.52 -12.54
CA THR A 6 10.76 -9.04 -12.54
C THR A 6 11.76 -8.49 -11.53
N TYR A 7 12.11 -9.20 -10.46
CA TYR A 7 13.18 -8.79 -9.55
C TYR A 7 14.57 -8.89 -10.17
N LEU A 8 14.77 -9.84 -11.09
CA LEU A 8 16.03 -9.96 -11.83
C LEU A 8 16.13 -8.84 -12.87
N ASP A 9 15.04 -8.51 -13.57
CA ASP A 9 14.99 -7.36 -14.48
C ASP A 9 15.18 -6.03 -13.73
N TYR A 10 14.51 -5.78 -12.60
CA TYR A 10 14.74 -4.57 -11.79
C TYR A 10 16.15 -4.52 -11.21
N GLY A 11 16.72 -5.66 -10.81
CA GLY A 11 18.09 -5.76 -10.34
C GLY A 11 19.13 -5.48 -11.43
N ILE A 12 18.84 -5.81 -12.69
CA ILE A 12 19.70 -5.59 -13.86
C ILE A 12 19.52 -4.17 -14.45
N GLU A 13 18.29 -3.64 -14.55
CA GLU A 13 17.99 -2.32 -15.13
C GLU A 13 18.17 -1.14 -14.16
N LEU A 14 17.74 -1.29 -12.90
CA LEU A 14 17.69 -0.19 -11.91
C LEU A 14 18.79 -0.30 -10.84
N GLY A 15 19.52 -1.42 -10.85
CA GLY A 15 20.47 -1.79 -9.83
C GLY A 15 19.80 -2.17 -8.50
N TRP A 16 20.62 -2.66 -7.58
CA TRP A 16 20.23 -3.03 -6.21
C TRP A 16 19.61 -1.86 -5.42
N LEU A 17 19.98 -0.63 -5.73
CA LEU A 17 19.39 0.59 -5.15
C LEU A 17 17.92 0.78 -5.56
N GLY A 18 17.62 0.69 -6.85
CA GLY A 18 16.26 0.84 -7.36
C GLY A 18 15.32 -0.25 -6.83
N MET A 19 15.82 -1.49 -6.78
CA MET A 19 15.10 -2.60 -6.18
C MET A 19 14.85 -2.38 -4.67
N GLY A 20 15.86 -1.89 -3.94
CA GLY A 20 15.72 -1.55 -2.52
C GLY A 20 14.64 -0.50 -2.26
N LEU A 21 14.60 0.58 -3.06
CA LEU A 21 13.59 1.63 -2.96
C LEU A 21 12.18 1.11 -3.29
N PHE A 22 12.06 0.26 -4.32
CA PHE A 22 10.79 -0.36 -4.67
C PHE A 22 10.26 -1.27 -3.54
N LEU A 23 11.12 -2.12 -2.98
CA LEU A 23 10.76 -2.96 -1.85
C LEU A 23 10.36 -2.12 -0.62
N LEU A 24 11.10 -1.04 -0.35
CA LEU A 24 10.76 -0.13 0.74
C LEU A 24 9.40 0.52 0.54
N LEU A 25 9.08 0.94 -0.69
CA LEU A 25 7.76 1.48 -1.04
C LEU A 25 6.66 0.44 -0.82
N VAL A 26 6.83 -0.78 -1.33
CA VAL A 26 5.87 -1.89 -1.17
C VAL A 26 5.61 -2.16 0.31
N VAL A 27 6.66 -2.35 1.11
CA VAL A 27 6.55 -2.63 2.55
C VAL A 27 5.91 -1.46 3.28
N SER A 28 6.23 -0.23 2.91
CA SER A 28 5.64 0.98 3.50
C SER A 28 4.14 1.09 3.22
N CYS A 29 3.69 0.80 1.98
CA CYS A 29 2.27 0.81 1.63
C CYS A 29 1.49 -0.30 2.34
N ILE A 30 2.05 -1.52 2.40
CA ILE A 30 1.43 -2.64 3.13
C ILE A 30 1.33 -2.32 4.63
N GLY A 31 2.41 -1.82 5.24
CA GLY A 31 2.44 -1.44 6.64
C GLY A 31 1.50 -0.28 6.98
N GLY A 32 1.40 0.71 6.08
CA GLY A 32 0.45 1.83 6.20
C GLY A 32 -1.00 1.35 6.18
N ALA A 33 -1.37 0.55 5.19
CA ALA A 33 -2.72 -0.02 5.09
C ALA A 33 -3.08 -0.92 6.29
N ALA A 34 -2.13 -1.75 6.75
CA ALA A 34 -2.31 -2.59 7.94
C ALA A 34 -2.59 -1.74 9.20
N ARG A 35 -1.82 -0.66 9.39
CA ARG A 35 -2.00 0.26 10.52
C ARG A 35 -3.36 0.96 10.48
N VAL A 36 -3.80 1.42 9.31
CA VAL A 36 -5.13 2.07 9.15
C VAL A 36 -6.23 1.07 9.49
N ARG A 37 -6.15 -0.16 8.98
CA ARG A 37 -7.10 -1.23 9.29
C ARG A 37 -7.21 -1.48 10.78
N GLU A 38 -6.08 -1.71 11.45
CA GLU A 38 -6.03 -2.00 12.89
C GLU A 38 -6.62 -0.89 13.73
N ARG A 39 -6.23 0.36 13.44
CA ARG A 39 -6.70 1.53 14.18
C ARG A 39 -8.17 1.88 13.90
N SER A 40 -8.69 1.49 12.75
CA SER A 40 -10.09 1.74 12.35
C SER A 40 -11.04 0.61 12.76
N ALA A 41 -10.54 -0.62 12.97
CA ALA A 41 -11.36 -1.80 13.23
C ALA A 41 -12.21 -1.68 14.52
N GLY A 42 -11.71 -0.97 15.53
CA GLY A 42 -12.41 -0.76 16.79
C GLY A 42 -13.38 0.43 16.80
N ILE A 43 -13.46 1.21 15.72
CA ILE A 43 -14.26 2.44 15.65
C ILE A 43 -15.42 2.20 14.67
N PRO A 44 -16.68 2.08 15.14
CA PRO A 44 -17.83 1.77 14.28
C PRO A 44 -17.96 2.71 13.07
N ARG A 45 -17.68 4.00 13.27
CA ARG A 45 -17.71 5.04 12.23
C ARG A 45 -16.63 4.87 11.15
N LEU A 46 -15.53 4.16 11.44
CA LEU A 46 -14.43 3.90 10.51
C LEU A 46 -14.39 2.46 10.00
N ARG A 47 -15.45 1.68 10.24
CA ARG A 47 -15.51 0.27 9.83
C ARG A 47 -15.32 0.10 8.32
N GLU A 48 -15.94 0.97 7.51
CA GLU A 48 -15.77 0.94 6.05
C GLU A 48 -14.32 1.21 5.64
N LEU A 49 -13.67 2.18 6.28
CA LEU A 49 -12.25 2.48 6.06
C LEU A 49 -11.36 1.29 6.46
N SER A 50 -11.71 0.57 7.53
CA SER A 50 -10.98 -0.65 7.95
C SER A 50 -11.07 -1.75 6.90
N VAL A 51 -12.27 -2.01 6.36
CA VAL A 51 -12.48 -3.02 5.31
C VAL A 51 -11.76 -2.61 4.02
N LEU A 52 -11.85 -1.34 3.63
CA LEU A 52 -11.17 -0.82 2.46
C LEU A 52 -9.64 -0.92 2.60
N ALA A 53 -9.09 -0.57 3.76
CA ALA A 53 -7.67 -0.68 4.04
C ALA A 53 -7.17 -2.13 3.98
N GLU A 54 -7.98 -3.10 4.42
CA GLU A 54 -7.63 -4.51 4.28
C GLU A 54 -7.64 -4.98 2.82
N GLY A 55 -8.62 -4.54 2.03
CA GLY A 55 -8.65 -4.81 0.58
C GLY A 55 -7.40 -4.29 -0.11
N ILE A 56 -7.01 -3.03 0.15
CA ILE A 56 -5.78 -2.42 -0.38
C ILE A 56 -4.55 -3.24 0.04
N ARG A 57 -4.48 -3.65 1.32
CA ARG A 57 -3.35 -4.45 1.84
C ARG A 57 -3.22 -5.78 1.11
N LEU A 58 -4.32 -6.53 0.97
CA LEU A 58 -4.33 -7.83 0.30
C LEU A 58 -3.93 -7.70 -1.17
N THR A 59 -4.42 -6.66 -1.86
CA THR A 59 -4.03 -6.39 -3.23
C THR A 59 -2.54 -6.09 -3.37
N LEU A 60 -1.97 -5.27 -2.48
CA LEU A 60 -0.54 -4.97 -2.47
C LEU A 60 0.31 -6.21 -2.20
N VAL A 61 -0.11 -7.09 -1.29
CA VAL A 61 0.55 -8.38 -1.04
C VAL A 61 0.46 -9.28 -2.28
N ALA A 62 -0.70 -9.37 -2.92
CA ALA A 62 -0.87 -10.14 -4.14
C ALA A 62 0.04 -9.62 -5.27
N PHE A 63 0.17 -8.29 -5.43
CA PHE A 63 1.12 -7.70 -6.36
C PHE A 63 2.57 -8.04 -6.03
N ALA A 64 2.95 -7.97 -4.74
CA ALA A 64 4.29 -8.34 -4.31
C ALA A 64 4.61 -9.81 -4.61
N VAL A 65 3.67 -10.72 -4.41
CA VAL A 65 3.83 -12.15 -4.74
C VAL A 65 3.85 -12.35 -6.26
N ALA A 66 2.95 -11.69 -7.00
CA ALA A 66 2.87 -11.81 -8.45
C ALA A 66 4.13 -11.28 -9.17
N ALA A 67 4.82 -10.30 -8.59
CA ALA A 67 6.07 -9.76 -9.12
C ALA A 67 7.19 -10.81 -9.21
N PHE A 68 7.14 -11.92 -8.46
CA PHE A 68 8.11 -13.02 -8.57
C PHE A 68 7.95 -13.85 -9.84
N PHE A 69 6.75 -13.89 -10.43
CA PHE A 69 6.38 -14.83 -11.49
C PHE A 69 6.01 -14.17 -12.82
N ASN A 70 5.83 -12.85 -12.84
CA ASN A 70 5.37 -12.13 -14.02
C ASN A 70 6.50 -11.27 -14.60
N PRO A 71 6.97 -11.47 -15.85
CA PRO A 71 7.97 -10.64 -16.50
C PRO A 71 7.29 -9.47 -17.21
N TRP A 72 6.84 -8.48 -16.45
CA TRP A 72 6.36 -7.21 -17.02
C TRP A 72 6.52 -6.09 -16.00
N PRO A 73 7.75 -5.55 -15.87
CA PRO A 73 7.94 -4.33 -15.11
C PRO A 73 7.11 -3.19 -15.74
N TYR A 74 6.73 -2.20 -14.93
CA TYR A 74 6.07 -0.94 -15.36
C TYR A 74 4.54 -0.91 -15.57
N ARG A 75 3.75 -1.88 -15.11
CA ARG A 75 2.28 -1.67 -15.08
C ARG A 75 1.87 -0.68 -13.97
N PRO A 76 1.11 0.39 -14.28
CA PRO A 76 0.76 1.45 -13.32
C PRO A 76 -0.17 0.98 -12.20
N TYR A 77 -0.71 -0.25 -12.27
CA TYR A 77 -1.68 -0.76 -11.30
C TYR A 77 -1.15 -0.77 -9.87
N PHE A 78 0.11 -1.15 -9.65
CA PHE A 78 0.71 -1.09 -8.31
C PHE A 78 0.64 0.33 -7.74
N TYR A 79 0.98 1.34 -8.55
CA TYR A 79 1.00 2.73 -8.11
C TYR A 79 -0.40 3.27 -7.78
N TYR A 80 -1.47 2.77 -8.41
CA TYR A 80 -2.83 3.10 -7.99
C TYR A 80 -3.12 2.59 -6.59
N PHE A 81 -2.79 1.33 -6.29
CA PHE A 81 -3.01 0.77 -4.95
C PHE A 81 -2.08 1.38 -3.89
N ALA A 82 -0.86 1.77 -4.28
CA ALA A 82 0.03 2.53 -3.42
C ALA A 82 -0.56 3.91 -3.07
N GLY A 83 -1.10 4.62 -4.07
CA GLY A 83 -1.81 5.89 -3.85
C GLY A 83 -3.05 5.73 -2.96
N LEU A 84 -3.83 4.66 -3.16
CA LEU A 84 -4.97 4.33 -2.29
C LEU A 84 -4.54 4.06 -0.84
N ALA A 85 -3.41 3.37 -0.62
CA ALA A 85 -2.89 3.15 0.73
C ALA A 85 -2.52 4.46 1.43
N VAL A 86 -1.91 5.41 0.70
CA VAL A 86 -1.61 6.76 1.21
C VAL A 86 -2.91 7.53 1.51
N ALA A 87 -3.88 7.50 0.60
CA ALA A 87 -5.17 8.15 0.78
C ALA A 87 -5.93 7.61 2.01
N ALA A 88 -5.93 6.29 2.23
CA ALA A 88 -6.54 5.68 3.40
C ALA A 88 -5.91 6.19 4.72
N GLY A 89 -4.59 6.40 4.72
CA GLY A 89 -3.88 7.02 5.84
C GLY A 89 -4.33 8.46 6.08
N ALA A 90 -4.37 9.28 5.02
CA ALA A 90 -4.80 10.67 5.10
C ALA A 90 -6.26 10.81 5.58
N ILE A 91 -7.17 9.94 5.12
CA ILE A 91 -8.57 9.91 5.57
C ILE A 91 -8.65 9.57 7.05
N TYR A 92 -7.90 8.55 7.50
CA TYR A 92 -7.85 8.19 8.92
C TYR A 92 -7.37 9.37 9.80
N GLU A 93 -6.32 10.07 9.37
CA GLU A 93 -5.80 11.25 10.08
C GLU A 93 -6.80 12.42 10.11
N ALA A 94 -7.51 12.67 9.00
CA ALA A 94 -8.54 13.69 8.92
C ALA A 94 -9.71 13.37 9.86
N GLU A 95 -10.20 12.14 9.85
CA GLU A 95 -11.32 11.70 10.69
C GLU A 95 -10.98 11.71 12.18
N THR A 96 -9.76 11.32 12.54
CA THR A 96 -9.30 11.36 13.93
C THR A 96 -9.04 12.78 14.42
N ARG A 97 -8.64 13.71 13.53
CA ARG A 97 -8.53 15.14 13.86
C ARG A 97 -9.92 15.76 14.07
N ALA A 98 -10.87 15.48 13.17
CA ALA A 98 -12.24 15.97 13.28
C ALA A 98 -12.90 15.51 14.59
N ALA A 99 -12.69 14.25 14.98
CA ALA A 99 -13.21 13.72 16.25
C ALA A 99 -12.60 14.37 17.51
N LYS A 100 -11.42 15.01 17.40
CA LYS A 100 -10.74 15.71 18.51
C LYS A 100 -11.01 17.21 18.54
N ALA A 101 -11.60 17.80 17.50
CA ALA A 101 -11.86 19.22 17.45
C ALA A 101 -12.91 19.60 18.49
N PRO A 102 -12.70 20.68 19.29
CA PRO A 102 -13.70 21.15 20.24
C PRO A 102 -14.97 21.60 19.50
N ALA A 103 -16.13 21.34 20.12
CA ALA A 103 -17.41 21.79 19.57
C ALA A 103 -17.41 23.33 19.40
N PRO A 104 -17.99 23.85 18.30
CA PRO A 104 -18.09 25.30 18.11
C PRO A 104 -18.92 25.93 19.25
N PRO A 105 -18.60 27.18 19.66
CA PRO A 105 -19.26 27.88 20.76
C PRO A 105 -20.74 28.18 20.49
#